data_AF-A0A6L8K7U9-F1
#
_entry.id   AF-A0A6L8K7U9-F1
#
_cell.length_a   1.000
_cell.length_b   1.000
_cell.length_c   1.000
_cell.angle_alpha   90.00
_cell.angle_beta   90.00
_cell.angle_gamma   90.00
#
_symmetry.space_group_name_H-M   'P 1'
#
loop_
_entity.id
_entity.type
_entity.pdbx_description
1 polymer ?
#
loop_
_entity_poly.entity_id
_entity_poly.type
_entity_poly.pdbx_seq_one_letter_code
_entity_poly.pdbx_strand_id
1 'polypeptide(L)'
;MNIDKFKHQHIDILGAIAGLRTLVQTGITEHAAEISQRIVAMSGIIKLHLAVEDKVLYPALEASSNTSLARLSRHYRDEMDGIAGTYLMFAGKWNTPRLMAEQPELFRHEANSVLKTLYQRMKKEDREFYPAIEAASST
;
A
#
# COMPACT_ATOMS: atom_id res chain seq x y z
N MET A 1 -14.61 5.92 -16.05
CA MET A 1 -14.63 5.73 -14.58
C MET A 1 -13.73 6.78 -13.96
N ASN A 2 -14.15 7.53 -12.93
CA ASN A 2 -13.26 8.49 -12.25
C ASN A 2 -12.33 7.71 -11.31
N ILE A 3 -11.01 7.85 -11.50
CA ILE A 3 -9.99 7.19 -10.68
C ILE A 3 -9.23 8.13 -9.72
N ASP A 4 -9.63 9.40 -9.63
CA ASP A 4 -8.94 10.43 -8.82
C ASP A 4 -8.87 10.05 -7.35
N LYS A 5 -9.93 9.39 -6.85
CA LYS A 5 -9.98 8.91 -5.47
C LYS A 5 -8.88 7.87 -5.16
N PHE A 6 -8.62 6.95 -6.09
CA PHE A 6 -7.57 5.93 -5.91
C PHE A 6 -6.18 6.56 -5.96
N LYS A 7 -5.97 7.50 -6.89
CA LYS A 7 -4.74 8.31 -6.96
C LYS A 7 -4.51 9.11 -5.67
N HIS A 8 -5.55 9.66 -5.06
CA HIS A 8 -5.43 10.36 -3.78
C HIS A 8 -5.04 9.40 -2.64
N GLN A 9 -5.66 8.22 -2.57
CA GLN A 9 -5.28 7.19 -1.59
C GLN A 9 -3.81 6.75 -1.74
N HIS A 10 -3.28 6.70 -2.97
CA HIS A 10 -1.85 6.44 -3.19
C HIS A 10 -0.96 7.54 -2.60
N ILE A 11 -1.34 8.81 -2.75
CA ILE A 11 -0.62 9.94 -2.14
C ILE A 11 -0.56 9.76 -0.62
N ASP A 12 -1.68 9.40 0.01
CA ASP A 12 -1.76 9.18 1.46
C ASP A 12 -0.83 8.02 1.90
N ILE A 13 -0.88 6.88 1.20
CA ILE A 13 -0.03 5.72 1.50
C ILE A 13 1.44 6.06 1.31
N LEU A 14 1.81 6.71 0.20
CA LEU A 14 3.19 7.09 -0.09
C LEU A 14 3.72 8.12 0.93
N GLY A 15 2.88 9.07 1.35
CA GLY A 15 3.19 10.02 2.42
C GLY A 15 3.42 9.33 3.77
N ALA A 16 2.57 8.37 4.12
CA ALA A 16 2.73 7.58 5.34
C ALA A 16 4.01 6.74 5.33
N ILE A 17 4.36 6.11 4.19
CA ILE A 17 5.64 5.40 4.02
C ILE A 17 6.82 6.36 4.20
N ALA A 18 6.77 7.55 3.60
CA ALA A 18 7.84 8.54 3.73
C ALA A 18 8.04 8.96 5.20
N GLY A 19 6.95 9.28 5.91
CA GLY A 19 7.00 9.65 7.32
C GLY A 19 7.58 8.53 8.21
N LEU A 20 7.17 7.28 7.98
CA LEU A 20 7.73 6.12 8.69
C LEU A 20 9.24 5.98 8.44
N ARG A 21 9.70 6.14 7.20
CA ARG A 21 11.13 6.08 6.86
C ARG A 21 11.93 7.16 7.58
N THR A 22 11.39 8.38 7.68
CA THR A 22 12.04 9.46 8.43
C THR A 22 12.21 9.10 9.90
N LEU A 23 11.16 8.63 10.57
CA LEU A 23 11.25 8.23 11.99
C LEU A 23 12.25 7.08 12.21
N VAL A 24 12.24 6.09 11.32
CA VAL A 24 13.19 4.97 11.37
C VAL A 24 14.63 5.44 11.21
N GLN A 25 14.87 6.47 10.40
CA GLN A 25 16.20 7.07 10.19
C GLN A 25 16.64 7.93 11.37
N THR A 26 15.72 8.62 12.05
CA THR A 26 16.04 9.53 13.16
C THR A 26 16.12 8.83 14.52
N GLY A 27 15.54 7.64 14.67
CA GLY A 27 15.68 6.82 15.88
C GLY A 27 14.50 5.88 16.12
N ILE A 28 14.72 4.56 16.05
CA ILE A 28 13.63 3.59 16.24
C ILE A 28 13.15 3.58 17.70
N THR A 29 14.08 3.54 18.65
CA THR A 29 13.75 3.44 20.08
C THR A 29 13.08 4.72 20.57
N GLU A 30 13.61 5.87 20.14
CA GLU A 30 13.14 7.21 20.49
C GLU A 30 11.73 7.46 19.94
N HIS A 31 11.41 6.90 18.77
CA HIS A 31 10.13 7.09 18.09
C HIS A 31 9.21 5.87 18.15
N ALA A 32 9.49 4.85 18.97
CA ALA A 32 8.77 3.57 18.95
C ALA A 32 7.24 3.72 19.12
N ALA A 33 6.81 4.65 19.99
CA ALA A 33 5.40 4.98 20.17
C ALA A 33 4.76 5.58 18.92
N GLU A 34 5.43 6.53 18.28
CA GLU A 34 4.93 7.17 17.07
C GLU A 34 4.95 6.23 15.87
N ILE A 35 6.02 5.43 15.72
CA ILE A 35 6.17 4.45 14.65
C ILE A 35 5.04 3.41 14.73
N SER A 36 4.78 2.84 15.92
CA SER A 36 3.71 1.84 16.10
C SER A 36 2.32 2.42 15.78
N GLN A 37 2.03 3.65 16.23
CA GLN A 37 0.79 4.34 15.88
C GLN A 37 0.64 4.56 14.37
N ARG A 38 1.71 5.00 13.69
CA ARG A 38 1.69 5.24 12.25
C ARG A 38 1.54 3.96 11.44
N ILE A 39 2.13 2.86 11.86
CA ILE A 39 1.94 1.54 11.23
C ILE A 39 0.47 1.08 11.36
N VAL A 40 -0.12 1.25 12.55
CA VAL A 40 -1.54 0.92 12.76
C VAL A 40 -2.45 1.83 11.92
N ALA A 41 -2.18 3.14 11.89
CA ALA A 41 -2.96 4.09 11.10
C ALA A 41 -2.90 3.78 9.60
N MET A 42 -1.70 3.51 9.07
CA MET A 42 -1.51 3.18 7.65
C MET A 42 -2.19 1.85 7.28
N SER A 43 -2.33 0.91 8.21
CA SER A 43 -3.15 -0.30 8.01
C SER A 43 -4.62 0.03 7.70
N GLY A 44 -5.18 1.08 8.29
CA GLY A 44 -6.54 1.53 7.99
C GLY A 44 -6.66 2.10 6.57
N ILE A 45 -5.68 2.89 6.14
CA ILE A 45 -5.64 3.49 4.79
C ILE A 45 -5.55 2.40 3.72
N ILE A 46 -4.65 1.43 3.90
CA ILE A 46 -4.47 0.31 2.97
C ILE A 46 -5.75 -0.53 2.88
N LYS A 47 -6.36 -0.89 4.01
CA LYS A 47 -7.63 -1.63 4.02
C LYS A 47 -8.74 -0.89 3.28
N LEU A 48 -8.85 0.43 3.50
CA LEU A 48 -9.86 1.24 2.81
C LEU A 48 -9.61 1.29 1.30
N HIS A 49 -8.36 1.51 0.89
CA HIS A 49 -7.97 1.50 -0.51
C HIS A 49 -8.36 0.19 -1.20
N LEU A 50 -7.93 -0.96 -0.64
CA LEU A 50 -8.26 -2.29 -1.16
C LEU A 50 -9.76 -2.55 -1.22
N ALA A 51 -10.48 -2.20 -0.15
CA ALA A 51 -11.93 -2.41 -0.11
C ALA A 51 -12.68 -1.64 -1.21
N VAL A 52 -12.16 -0.48 -1.63
CA VAL A 52 -12.73 0.28 -2.75
C VAL A 52 -12.34 -0.36 -4.07
N GLU A 53 -11.10 -0.82 -4.23
CA GLU A 53 -10.67 -1.51 -5.45
C GLU A 53 -11.44 -2.81 -5.70
N ASP A 54 -11.57 -3.66 -4.68
CA ASP A 54 -12.27 -4.95 -4.76
C ASP A 54 -13.76 -4.81 -5.08
N LYS A 55 -14.40 -3.77 -4.54
CA LYS A 55 -15.84 -3.58 -4.70
C LYS A 55 -16.21 -2.78 -5.94
N VAL A 56 -15.30 -1.99 -6.47
CA VAL A 56 -15.60 -1.00 -7.52
C VAL A 56 -14.68 -1.13 -8.70
N LEU A 57 -13.37 -1.00 -8.49
CA LEU A 57 -12.40 -0.89 -9.57
C LEU A 57 -12.26 -2.19 -10.36
N TYR A 58 -11.87 -3.28 -9.69
CA TYR A 58 -11.61 -4.54 -10.35
C TYR A 58 -12.86 -5.13 -11.03
N PRO A 59 -14.05 -5.16 -10.39
CA PRO A 59 -15.25 -5.65 -11.05
C PRO A 59 -15.62 -4.85 -12.31
N ALA A 60 -15.48 -3.52 -12.29
CA ALA A 60 -15.80 -2.68 -13.43
C ALA A 60 -14.85 -2.92 -14.62
N LEU A 61 -13.55 -3.09 -14.35
CA LEU A 61 -12.55 -3.37 -15.38
C LEU A 61 -12.69 -4.78 -15.97
N GLU A 62 -12.97 -5.76 -15.11
CA GLU A 62 -13.12 -7.16 -15.51
C GLU A 62 -14.39 -7.44 -16.30
N ALA A 63 -15.45 -6.65 -16.09
CA ALA A 63 -16.68 -6.70 -16.88
C ALA A 63 -16.60 -5.95 -18.21
N SER A 64 -15.52 -5.19 -18.46
CA SER A 64 -15.38 -4.41 -19.70
C SER A 64 -15.12 -5.32 -20.92
N SER A 65 -15.50 -4.85 -22.11
CA SER A 65 -15.19 -5.53 -23.37
C SER A 65 -13.70 -5.52 -23.73
N ASN A 66 -12.89 -4.74 -23.01
CA ASN A 66 -11.44 -4.66 -23.21
C ASN A 66 -10.74 -5.82 -22.47
N THR A 67 -10.55 -6.93 -23.17
CA THR A 67 -9.95 -8.16 -22.62
C THR A 67 -8.53 -7.98 -22.09
N SER A 68 -7.75 -7.06 -22.67
CA SER A 68 -6.41 -6.71 -22.18
C SER A 68 -6.47 -6.00 -20.84
N LEU A 69 -7.38 -5.03 -20.68
CA LEU A 69 -7.57 -4.30 -19.42
C LEU A 69 -8.13 -5.22 -18.32
N ALA A 70 -9.07 -6.11 -18.65
CA ALA A 70 -9.60 -7.10 -17.73
C ALA A 70 -8.51 -8.06 -17.21
N ARG A 71 -7.57 -8.48 -18.06
CA ARG A 71 -6.43 -9.31 -17.65
C ARG A 71 -5.44 -8.54 -16.79
N LEU A 72 -5.16 -7.28 -17.12
CA LEU A 72 -4.30 -6.41 -16.33
C LEU A 72 -4.88 -6.19 -14.92
N SER A 73 -6.19 -5.95 -14.82
CA SER A 73 -6.95 -5.84 -13.57
C SER A 73 -6.72 -7.05 -12.65
N ARG A 74 -6.93 -8.28 -13.17
CA ARG A 74 -6.72 -9.50 -12.39
C ARG A 74 -5.28 -9.64 -11.89
N HIS A 75 -4.30 -9.34 -12.76
CA HIS A 75 -2.89 -9.41 -12.38
C HIS A 75 -2.56 -8.48 -11.21
N TYR A 76 -3.02 -7.22 -11.25
CA TYR A 76 -2.78 -6.26 -10.17
C TYR A 76 -3.52 -6.59 -8.89
N ARG A 77 -4.75 -7.12 -8.98
CA ARG A 77 -5.51 -7.61 -7.83
C ARG A 77 -4.77 -8.73 -7.10
N ASP A 78 -4.33 -9.75 -7.84
CA ASP A 78 -3.65 -10.91 -7.27
C ASP A 78 -2.27 -10.53 -6.68
N GLU A 79 -1.52 -9.63 -7.33
CA GLU A 79 -0.25 -9.10 -6.80
C GLU A 79 -0.48 -8.32 -5.49
N MET A 80 -1.56 -7.53 -5.41
CA MET A 80 -1.82 -6.68 -4.26
C MET A 80 -2.21 -7.45 -3.00
N ASP A 81 -2.97 -8.55 -3.12
CA ASP A 81 -3.41 -9.35 -1.97
C ASP A 81 -2.22 -9.87 -1.14
N GLY A 82 -1.18 -10.40 -1.81
CA GLY A 82 0.04 -10.87 -1.15
C GLY A 82 0.83 -9.75 -0.45
N ILE A 83 0.88 -8.56 -1.06
CA ILE A 83 1.59 -7.40 -0.51
C ILE A 83 0.84 -6.83 0.70
N ALA A 84 -0.49 -6.71 0.60
CA ALA A 84 -1.36 -6.25 1.68
C ALA A 84 -1.29 -7.18 2.89
N GLY A 85 -1.40 -8.50 2.67
CA GLY A 85 -1.26 -9.50 3.72
C GLY A 85 0.08 -9.39 4.45
N THR A 86 1.18 -9.27 3.69
CA THR A 86 2.53 -9.10 4.25
C THR A 86 2.63 -7.83 5.11
N TYR A 87 2.06 -6.72 4.64
CA TYR A 87 2.03 -5.47 5.42
C TYR A 87 1.20 -5.60 6.70
N LEU A 88 0.02 -6.21 6.64
CA LEU A 88 -0.85 -6.38 7.81
C LEU A 88 -0.24 -7.30 8.87
N MET A 89 0.49 -8.34 8.45
CA MET A 89 1.26 -9.19 9.38
C MET A 89 2.39 -8.41 10.05
N PHE A 90 3.14 -7.63 9.27
CA PHE A 90 4.16 -6.72 9.81
C PHE A 90 3.55 -5.74 10.82
N ALA A 91 2.42 -5.13 10.47
CA ALA A 91 1.74 -4.18 11.33
C ALA A 91 1.24 -4.82 12.63
N GLY A 92 0.71 -6.04 12.56
CA GLY A 92 0.29 -6.80 13.74
C GLY A 92 1.44 -7.13 14.68
N LYS A 93 2.62 -7.45 14.15
CA LYS A 93 3.82 -7.74 14.94
C LYS A 93 4.37 -6.49 15.63
N TRP A 94 4.36 -5.36 14.94
CA TRP A 94 4.99 -4.11 15.39
C TRP A 94 3.96 -3.05 15.83
N ASN A 95 2.79 -3.47 16.30
CA ASN A 95 1.74 -2.57 16.78
C ASN A 95 1.96 -2.04 18.21
N THR A 96 3.01 -2.49 18.89
CA THR A 96 3.38 -2.00 20.22
C THR A 96 4.81 -1.49 20.26
N PRO A 97 5.12 -0.46 21.08
CA PRO A 97 6.47 0.11 21.15
C PRO A 97 7.49 -0.83 21.78
N ARG A 98 7.03 -1.72 22.68
CA ARG A 98 7.89 -2.59 23.48
C ARG A 98 8.82 -3.45 22.61
N LEU A 99 8.24 -4.16 21.64
CA LEU A 99 9.02 -5.07 20.80
C LEU A 99 10.03 -4.31 19.94
N MET A 100 9.69 -3.10 19.45
CA MET A 100 10.61 -2.25 18.69
C MET A 100 11.82 -1.82 19.53
N ALA A 101 11.60 -1.47 20.81
CA ALA A 101 12.68 -1.10 21.71
C ALA A 101 13.57 -2.31 22.06
N GLU A 102 12.99 -3.50 22.18
CA GLU A 102 13.73 -4.75 22.42
C GLU A 102 14.51 -5.22 21.18
N GLN A 103 13.99 -4.97 19.97
CA GLN A 103 14.52 -5.51 18.71
C GLN A 103 14.55 -4.49 17.56
N PRO A 104 15.26 -3.35 17.70
CA PRO A 104 15.20 -2.26 16.73
C PRO A 104 15.76 -2.62 15.36
N GLU A 105 16.83 -3.42 15.30
CA GLU A 105 17.42 -3.80 14.02
C GLU A 105 16.60 -4.85 13.26
N LEU A 106 15.89 -5.74 13.97
CA LEU A 106 14.94 -6.65 13.33
C LEU A 106 13.76 -5.85 12.74
N PHE A 107 13.23 -4.89 13.50
CA PHE A 107 12.20 -3.98 13.00
C PHE A 107 12.68 -3.23 11.75
N ARG A 108 13.89 -2.67 11.78
CA ARG A 108 14.49 -1.95 10.65
C ARG A 108 14.55 -2.80 9.39
N HIS A 109 15.03 -4.04 9.52
CA HIS A 109 15.14 -4.97 8.41
C HIS A 109 13.77 -5.29 7.80
N GLU A 110 12.79 -5.65 8.64
CA GLU A 110 11.44 -5.98 8.18
C GLU A 110 10.72 -4.77 7.58
N ALA A 111 10.82 -3.60 8.22
CA ALA A 111 10.25 -2.35 7.73
C ALA A 111 10.82 -1.97 6.36
N ASN A 112 12.14 -2.09 6.16
CA ASN A 112 12.77 -1.81 4.87
C ASN A 112 12.24 -2.73 3.76
N SER A 113 12.07 -4.01 4.05
CA SER A 113 11.54 -4.97 3.07
C SER A 113 10.09 -4.66 2.72
N VAL A 114 9.21 -4.59 3.73
CA VAL A 114 7.76 -4.44 3.54
C VAL A 114 7.41 -3.07 2.94
N LEU A 115 7.98 -1.99 3.45
CA LEU A 115 7.70 -0.64 2.95
C LEU A 115 8.26 -0.42 1.54
N LYS A 116 9.35 -1.08 1.16
CA LYS A 116 9.89 -1.02 -0.19
C LYS A 116 8.94 -1.70 -1.18
N THR A 117 8.49 -2.92 -0.88
CA THR A 117 7.56 -3.66 -1.75
C THR A 117 6.26 -2.89 -1.95
N LEU A 118 5.65 -2.39 -0.87
CA LEU A 118 4.42 -1.59 -0.95
C LEU A 118 4.64 -0.30 -1.77
N TYR A 119 5.73 0.42 -1.51
CA TYR A 119 6.08 1.62 -2.30
C TYR A 119 6.20 1.31 -3.79
N GLN A 120 6.95 0.27 -4.15
CA GLN A 120 7.15 -0.11 -5.54
C GLN A 120 5.83 -0.48 -6.23
N ARG A 121 4.94 -1.15 -5.50
CA ARG A 121 3.61 -1.53 -5.99
C ARG A 121 2.75 -0.32 -6.34
N MET A 122 2.65 0.67 -5.46
CA MET A 122 1.89 1.91 -5.72
C MET A 122 2.49 2.68 -6.91
N LYS A 123 3.82 2.79 -6.99
CA LYS A 123 4.50 3.48 -8.11
C LYS A 123 4.33 2.76 -9.45
N LYS A 124 4.23 1.43 -9.46
CA LYS A 124 3.97 0.64 -10.67
C LYS A 124 2.56 0.91 -11.18
N GLU A 125 1.57 0.88 -10.28
CA GLU A 125 0.18 1.26 -10.59
C GLU A 125 0.05 2.66 -11.19
N ASP A 126 0.68 3.66 -10.55
CA ASP A 126 0.66 5.06 -10.99
C ASP A 126 1.19 5.23 -12.41
N ARG A 127 2.14 4.37 -12.81
CA ARG A 127 2.85 4.45 -14.09
C ARG A 127 2.23 3.61 -15.19
N GLU A 128 1.59 2.51 -14.83
CA GLU A 128 1.17 1.47 -15.78
C GLU A 128 -0.34 1.25 -15.71
N PHE A 129 -0.92 1.04 -14.53
CA PHE A 129 -2.31 0.64 -14.38
C PHE A 129 -3.28 1.80 -14.58
N TYR A 130 -3.10 2.90 -13.84
CA TYR A 130 -3.99 4.06 -13.93
C TYR A 130 -3.97 4.72 -15.33
N PRO A 131 -2.82 4.91 -15.99
CA PRO A 131 -2.80 5.39 -17.36
C PRO A 131 -3.53 4.48 -18.35
N ALA A 132 -3.46 3.16 -18.19
CA ALA A 132 -4.18 2.23 -19.05
C ALA A 132 -5.71 2.35 -18.90
N ILE A 133 -6.19 2.60 -17.67
CA ILE A 133 -7.62 2.84 -17.39
C ILE A 133 -8.11 4.14 -18.01
N GLU A 134 -7.31 5.21 -17.92
CA GLU A 134 -7.64 6.52 -18.49
C GLU A 134 -7.69 6.48 -20.02
N ALA A 135 -6.72 5.79 -20.64
CA ALA A 135 -6.69 5.60 -22.08
C ALA A 135 -7.92 4.85 -22.60
N ALA A 136 -8.36 3.80 -21.89
CA ALA A 136 -9.54 3.03 -22.24
C ALA A 136 -10.87 3.76 -21.95
N SER A 137 -10.87 4.79 -21.09
CA SER A 137 -12.06 5.62 -20.82
C SER A 137 -12.22 6.77 -21.81
N SER A 138 -11.22 7.04 -22.64
CA SER A 138 -11.19 8.14 -23.62
C SER A 138 -11.59 7.69 -25.04
N THR A 139 -11.92 6.41 -25.21
CA THR A 139 -12.40 5.75 -26.43
C THR A 139 -13.84 5.31 -26.27
#